data_AF-A0A5E7NLC2-F1
#
_entry.id   AF-A0A5E7NLC2-F1
#
_cell.length_a   1.000
_cell.length_b   1.000
_cell.length_c   1.000
_cell.angle_alpha   90.00
_cell.angle_beta   90.00
_cell.angle_gamma   90.00
#
_symmetry.space_group_name_H-M   'P 1'
#
loop_
_entity.id
_entity.type
_entity.pdbx_description
1 polymer ?
#
loop_
_entity_poly.entity_id
_entity_poly.type
_entity_poly.pdbx_seq_one_letter_code
_entity_poly.pdbx_strand_id
1 'polypeptide(L)'
;MKINTPAQIMQQATLMANLDNPLPNTTARNNISNHLSLIKNTSDPAQKITSEIDESANIIRRFLQKSIAAQSYGEMFSNGFFFKKYGIDLPKQEGKFSFSSLNHLNKISRENLEKITKQVSPLTPSESDLLSKIMSTKIHFRHQSNADLGDSTLNIASNKKYSEHQTTSKSNTYSEDKKYLSNHDFVFLGVEFSGDKSALPLNTIHQTVDFGANAYILDEKYPHGYFTLTDHFDNVIPPAYLHEHSKFIKQFSEVLGEVERIVHGEKGRHDVPIYNTTHMRQALGMHLIDFLRSSEDETFKKFVLNDTLNESNLDKVINFVFQPEFHIPRMVSTTDFQKVSLREITLEDAVKAGNTKELATLIKDKHDACKAMCFAIRDSKREVATYLFDHWTFTASDTKDMSNLGHEVEYMLSNYDANVTILQEFLQRGLVSVNKPFTSVNRGDTMLDNAVKWPNNHEMISILHEYGAVHGKELSKG
;
A
#
# COMPACT_ATOMS: atom_id res chain seq x y z
N MET A 1 33.96 -25.18 26.43
CA MET A 1 32.63 -25.44 27.03
C MET A 1 32.00 -26.61 26.30
N LYS A 2 31.85 -27.77 26.96
CA LYS A 2 31.09 -28.91 26.42
C LYS A 2 29.68 -28.83 26.99
N ILE A 3 28.66 -28.84 26.14
CA ILE A 3 27.25 -28.83 26.53
C ILE A 3 26.84 -30.29 26.73
N ASN A 4 26.41 -30.64 27.94
CA ASN A 4 25.94 -32.00 28.27
C ASN A 4 24.60 -32.27 27.58
N THR A 5 24.40 -33.49 27.10
CA THR A 5 23.13 -33.91 26.50
C THR A 5 22.05 -34.11 27.56
N PRO A 6 20.76 -34.03 27.20
CA PRO A 6 19.64 -34.24 28.15
C PRO A 6 19.71 -35.57 28.92
N ALA A 7 20.23 -36.63 28.30
CA ALA A 7 20.45 -37.92 28.96
C ALA A 7 21.53 -37.86 30.06
N GLN A 8 22.56 -37.03 29.89
CA GLN A 8 23.64 -36.84 30.88
C GLN A 8 23.16 -36.00 32.07
N ILE A 9 22.23 -35.06 31.86
CA ILE A 9 21.56 -34.29 32.92
C ILE A 9 20.66 -35.22 33.75
N MET A 10 19.95 -36.14 33.10
CA MET A 10 19.07 -37.11 33.78
C MET A 10 19.87 -38.13 34.61
N GLN A 11 21.03 -38.56 34.13
CA GLN A 11 21.94 -39.45 34.90
C GLN A 11 22.56 -38.75 36.11
N GLN A 12 22.89 -37.45 36.01
CA GLN A 12 23.35 -36.64 37.14
C GLN A 12 22.25 -36.41 38.18
N ALA A 13 21.00 -36.26 37.76
CA ALA A 13 19.85 -36.13 38.66
C ALA A 13 19.57 -37.43 39.44
N THR A 14 19.71 -38.59 38.80
CA THR A 14 19.56 -39.89 39.46
C THR A 14 20.70 -40.20 40.44
N LEU A 15 21.92 -39.73 40.15
CA LEU A 15 23.05 -39.89 41.08
C LEU A 15 22.94 -39.02 42.33
N MET A 16 22.26 -37.86 42.26
CA MET A 16 22.03 -36.99 43.42
C MET A 16 20.86 -37.44 44.31
N ALA A 17 20.07 -38.43 43.89
CA ALA A 17 18.95 -38.97 44.66
C ALA A 17 19.34 -40.10 45.63
N ASN A 18 20.57 -40.63 45.57
CA ASN A 18 21.04 -41.77 46.39
C ASN A 18 22.08 -41.39 47.46
N LEU A 19 22.16 -40.12 47.86
CA LEU A 19 22.91 -39.72 49.04
C LEU A 19 21.96 -39.59 50.23
N ASP A 20 21.84 -40.70 50.96
CA ASP A 20 21.21 -40.78 52.27
C ASP A 20 21.87 -39.80 53.26
N ASN A 21 21.16 -38.73 53.60
CA ASN A 21 21.32 -38.02 54.86
C ASN A 21 19.96 -37.47 55.30
N PRO A 22 19.42 -37.87 56.46
CA PRO A 22 18.10 -37.45 56.88
C PRO A 22 18.14 -36.03 57.45
N LEU A 23 17.65 -35.05 56.69
CA LEU A 23 17.32 -33.72 57.19
C LEU A 23 15.84 -33.66 57.64
N PRO A 24 15.52 -32.89 58.69
CA PRO A 24 14.28 -33.02 59.43
C PRO A 24 13.05 -32.47 58.69
N ASN A 25 11.95 -33.14 58.97
CA ASN A 25 10.60 -32.96 58.49
C ASN A 25 10.08 -31.51 58.59
N THR A 26 10.13 -30.73 57.51
CA THR A 26 9.37 -29.46 57.40
C THR A 26 9.05 -29.15 55.94
N THR A 27 7.78 -28.85 55.65
CA THR A 27 7.17 -28.03 54.57
C THR A 27 7.61 -28.21 53.09
N ALA A 28 8.88 -28.45 52.80
CA ALA A 28 9.42 -28.64 51.45
C ALA A 28 8.93 -29.91 50.75
N ARG A 29 8.73 -31.03 51.47
CA ARG A 29 8.17 -32.27 50.88
C ARG A 29 6.72 -32.11 50.43
N ASN A 30 5.91 -31.35 51.16
CA ASN A 30 4.51 -31.10 50.79
C ASN A 30 4.41 -30.14 49.59
N ASN A 31 5.30 -29.15 49.48
CA ASN A 31 5.37 -28.27 48.31
C ASN A 31 5.88 -29.00 47.07
N ILE A 32 6.88 -29.88 47.19
CA ILE A 32 7.36 -30.71 46.07
C ILE A 32 6.29 -31.72 45.65
N SER A 33 5.57 -32.36 46.58
CA SER A 33 4.47 -33.28 46.25
C SER A 33 3.29 -32.57 45.55
N ASN A 34 2.98 -31.33 45.94
CA ASN A 34 1.96 -30.49 45.28
C ASN A 34 2.41 -29.95 43.91
N HIS A 35 3.71 -29.77 43.66
CA HIS A 35 4.23 -29.43 42.34
C HIS A 35 4.42 -30.66 41.43
N LEU A 36 4.67 -31.84 41.99
CA LEU A 36 4.74 -33.11 41.26
C LEU A 36 3.35 -33.64 40.87
N SER A 37 2.30 -33.36 41.65
CA SER A 37 0.90 -33.69 41.29
C SER A 37 0.34 -32.84 40.13
N LEU A 38 1.02 -31.74 39.78
CA LEU A 38 0.77 -30.95 38.57
C LEU A 38 1.52 -31.47 37.33
N ILE A 39 2.47 -32.40 37.51
CA ILE A 39 3.11 -33.11 36.41
C ILE A 39 2.19 -34.26 36.00
N LYS A 40 1.19 -33.95 35.18
CA LYS A 40 0.54 -34.98 34.38
C LYS A 40 1.59 -35.52 33.40
N ASN A 41 1.94 -36.80 33.51
CA ASN A 41 2.51 -37.51 32.37
C ASN A 41 1.46 -37.53 31.26
N THR A 42 1.49 -36.51 30.42
CA THR A 42 0.61 -36.37 29.27
C THR A 42 1.12 -37.25 28.15
N SER A 43 0.21 -37.97 27.52
CA SER A 43 0.46 -38.97 26.48
C SER A 43 1.06 -38.42 25.17
N ASP A 44 1.32 -37.11 25.05
CA ASP A 44 2.07 -36.53 23.93
C ASP A 44 2.76 -35.19 24.27
N PRO A 45 4.04 -35.21 24.72
CA PRO A 45 4.83 -34.01 24.99
C PRO A 45 5.08 -33.13 23.75
N ALA A 46 5.09 -33.71 22.55
CA ALA A 46 5.42 -32.99 21.32
C ALA A 46 4.30 -32.02 20.93
N GLN A 47 3.03 -32.41 21.12
CA GLN A 47 1.88 -31.56 20.80
C GLN A 47 1.79 -30.33 21.73
N LYS A 48 2.11 -30.49 23.02
CA LYS A 48 2.14 -29.37 23.97
C LYS A 48 3.29 -28.41 23.69
N ILE A 49 4.50 -28.93 23.43
CA ILE A 49 5.66 -28.11 23.03
C ILE A 49 5.35 -27.32 21.75
N THR A 50 4.70 -27.94 20.76
CA THR A 50 4.27 -27.26 19.54
C THR A 50 3.28 -26.13 19.84
N SER A 51 2.29 -26.37 20.71
CA SER A 51 1.32 -25.34 21.11
C SER A 51 1.94 -24.16 21.89
N GLU A 52 2.93 -24.41 22.74
CA GLU A 52 3.64 -23.37 23.51
C GLU A 52 4.57 -22.54 22.60
N ILE A 53 5.20 -23.18 21.61
CA ILE A 53 5.99 -22.51 20.57
C ILE A 53 5.10 -21.62 19.70
N ASP A 54 3.94 -22.12 19.27
CA ASP A 54 2.98 -21.36 18.47
C ASP A 54 2.44 -20.15 19.25
N GLU A 55 2.12 -20.32 20.53
CA GLU A 55 1.69 -19.22 21.39
C GLU A 55 2.78 -18.14 21.53
N SER A 56 4.02 -18.56 21.80
CA SER A 56 5.16 -17.65 21.91
C SER A 56 5.43 -16.89 20.60
N ALA A 57 5.41 -17.60 19.46
CA ALA A 57 5.55 -17.00 18.14
C ALA A 57 4.43 -16.00 17.85
N ASN A 58 3.20 -16.31 18.23
CA ASN A 58 2.06 -15.41 18.09
C ASN A 58 2.20 -14.14 18.95
N ILE A 59 2.70 -14.25 20.18
CA ILE A 59 2.97 -13.10 21.06
C ILE A 59 4.04 -12.20 20.45
N ILE A 60 5.17 -12.78 20.02
CA ILE A 60 6.27 -12.05 19.37
C ILE A 60 5.78 -11.36 18.11
N ARG A 61 5.04 -12.07 17.25
CA ARG A 61 4.46 -11.50 16.02
C ARG A 61 3.58 -10.30 16.31
N ARG A 62 2.65 -10.41 17.27
CA ARG A 62 1.77 -9.29 17.66
C ARG A 62 2.57 -8.11 18.20
N PHE A 63 3.59 -8.35 19.01
CA PHE A 63 4.47 -7.29 19.53
C PHE A 63 5.22 -6.56 18.40
N LEU A 64 5.78 -7.31 17.44
CA LEU A 64 6.48 -6.74 16.29
C LEU A 64 5.53 -5.93 15.39
N GLN A 65 4.35 -6.47 15.08
CA GLN A 65 3.31 -5.75 14.31
C GLN A 65 2.92 -4.44 14.98
N LYS A 66 2.70 -4.47 16.31
CA LYS A 66 2.38 -3.27 17.10
C LYS A 66 3.54 -2.26 17.10
N SER A 67 4.78 -2.74 17.19
CA SER A 67 5.98 -1.89 17.17
C SER A 67 6.21 -1.21 15.84
N ILE A 68 5.99 -1.93 14.74
CA ILE A 68 6.04 -1.39 13.38
C ILE A 68 4.94 -0.33 13.21
N ALA A 69 3.70 -0.67 13.56
CA ALA A 69 2.59 0.27 13.47
C ALA A 69 2.87 1.57 14.24
N ALA A 70 3.43 1.47 15.44
CA ALA A 70 3.79 2.65 16.23
C ALA A 70 4.81 3.57 15.53
N GLN A 71 5.74 3.02 14.74
CA GLN A 71 6.65 3.84 13.92
C GLN A 71 5.89 4.56 12.81
N SER A 72 5.08 3.84 12.03
CA SER A 72 4.35 4.41 10.90
C SER A 72 3.38 5.51 11.36
N TYR A 73 2.65 5.30 12.46
CA TYR A 73 1.78 6.34 13.04
C TYR A 73 2.55 7.52 13.62
N GLY A 74 3.67 7.25 14.31
CA GLY A 74 4.48 8.31 14.90
C GLY A 74 5.02 9.26 13.82
N GLU A 75 5.49 8.71 12.71
CA GLU A 75 5.93 9.49 11.56
C GLU A 75 4.77 10.27 10.90
N MET A 76 3.64 9.60 10.65
CA MET A 76 2.45 10.23 10.06
C MET A 76 2.00 11.45 10.88
N PHE A 77 1.73 11.25 12.18
CA PHE A 77 1.20 12.33 13.04
C PHE A 77 2.23 13.42 13.38
N SER A 78 3.53 13.14 13.35
CA SER A 78 4.56 14.15 13.67
C SER A 78 5.02 14.99 12.49
N ASN A 79 4.86 14.49 11.26
CA ASN A 79 5.37 15.13 10.06
C ASN A 79 4.27 15.62 9.10
N GLY A 80 3.07 15.04 9.12
CA GLY A 80 1.98 15.47 8.26
C GLY A 80 1.51 16.89 8.60
N PHE A 81 1.58 17.80 7.62
CA PHE A 81 1.15 19.19 7.77
C PHE A 81 -0.30 19.33 8.22
N PHE A 82 -1.22 18.49 7.72
CA PHE A 82 -2.64 18.62 8.08
C PHE A 82 -2.90 18.26 9.54
N PHE A 83 -2.18 17.29 10.12
CA PHE A 83 -2.31 16.97 11.55
C PHE A 83 -1.95 18.18 12.42
N LYS A 84 -0.86 18.88 12.06
CA LYS A 84 -0.46 20.11 12.75
C LYS A 84 -1.46 21.24 12.55
N LYS A 85 -1.93 21.44 11.31
CA LYS A 85 -2.92 22.46 10.96
C LYS A 85 -4.20 22.30 11.79
N TYR A 86 -4.62 21.06 12.05
CA TYR A 86 -5.87 20.75 12.75
C TYR A 86 -5.69 20.46 14.25
N GLY A 87 -4.46 20.53 14.77
CA GLY A 87 -4.15 20.40 16.20
C GLY A 87 -4.25 18.97 16.73
N ILE A 88 -3.98 17.99 15.87
CA ILE A 88 -3.98 16.56 16.20
C ILE A 88 -2.62 15.91 15.91
N ASP A 89 -1.56 16.71 15.77
CA ASP A 89 -0.20 16.22 15.57
C ASP A 89 0.40 15.62 16.85
N LEU A 90 1.47 14.85 16.66
CA LEU A 90 2.38 14.43 17.72
C LEU A 90 3.65 15.29 17.66
N PRO A 91 4.32 15.53 18.80
CA PRO A 91 5.59 16.22 18.79
C PRO A 91 6.60 15.45 17.93
N LYS A 92 7.43 16.19 17.20
CA LYS A 92 8.57 15.60 16.50
C LYS A 92 9.51 14.96 17.52
N GLN A 93 10.00 13.77 17.19
CA GLN A 93 10.92 13.03 18.04
C GLN A 93 12.13 12.60 17.22
N GLU A 94 13.32 12.73 17.82
CA GLU A 94 14.52 12.07 17.30
C GLU A 94 14.54 10.62 17.81
N GLY A 95 14.58 9.66 16.88
CA GLY A 95 14.61 8.23 17.19
C GLY A 95 13.26 7.51 17.03
N LYS A 96 13.10 6.38 17.72
CA LYS A 96 11.93 5.49 17.56
C LYS A 96 10.72 5.99 18.33
N PHE A 97 9.55 5.94 17.71
CA PHE A 97 8.29 6.25 18.37
C PHE A 97 7.88 5.14 19.33
N SER A 98 7.21 5.50 20.43
CA SER A 98 6.67 4.53 21.39
C SER A 98 5.23 4.15 21.04
N PHE A 99 4.62 3.20 21.77
CA PHE A 99 3.21 2.85 21.62
C PHE A 99 2.22 4.00 21.90
N SER A 100 2.70 5.15 22.39
CA SER A 100 1.88 6.36 22.53
C SER A 100 1.29 6.83 21.20
N SER A 101 1.95 6.60 20.06
CA SER A 101 1.42 6.96 18.74
C SER A 101 0.17 6.15 18.36
N LEU A 102 0.10 4.87 18.76
CA LEU A 102 -1.11 4.05 18.62
C LEU A 102 -2.21 4.49 19.59
N ASN A 103 -1.85 4.86 20.82
CA ASN A 103 -2.82 5.41 21.77
C ASN A 103 -3.41 6.74 21.26
N HIS A 104 -2.61 7.53 20.54
CA HIS A 104 -3.04 8.74 19.89
C HIS A 104 -4.10 8.48 18.80
N LEU A 105 -3.85 7.50 17.91
CA LEU A 105 -4.87 7.03 16.95
C LEU A 105 -6.16 6.61 17.68
N ASN A 106 -6.06 5.80 18.73
CA ASN A 106 -7.23 5.34 19.48
C ASN A 106 -8.02 6.50 20.10
N LYS A 107 -7.32 7.52 20.60
CA LYS A 107 -7.93 8.74 21.13
C LYS A 107 -8.68 9.50 20.04
N ILE A 108 -8.03 9.81 18.92
CA ILE A 108 -8.64 10.51 17.78
C ILE A 108 -9.85 9.75 17.25
N SER A 109 -9.69 8.44 17.03
CA SER A 109 -10.77 7.57 16.55
C SER A 109 -12.00 7.61 17.46
N ARG A 110 -11.79 7.56 18.79
CA ARG A 110 -12.87 7.64 19.77
C ARG A 110 -13.54 9.02 19.76
N GLU A 111 -12.75 10.10 19.78
CA GLU A 111 -13.27 11.47 19.78
C GLU A 111 -14.10 11.76 18.51
N ASN A 112 -13.60 11.32 17.35
CA ASN A 112 -14.33 11.42 16.09
C ASN A 112 -15.63 10.62 16.10
N LEU A 113 -15.62 9.40 16.65
CA LEU A 113 -16.81 8.56 16.73
C LEU A 113 -17.85 9.13 17.71
N GLU A 114 -17.43 9.59 18.89
CA GLU A 114 -18.31 10.22 19.87
C GLU A 114 -18.99 11.46 19.31
N LYS A 115 -18.24 12.26 18.55
CA LYS A 115 -18.75 13.47 17.90
C LYS A 115 -19.84 13.17 16.89
N ILE A 116 -19.57 12.29 15.90
CA ILE A 116 -20.58 11.96 14.89
C ILE A 116 -21.79 11.25 15.52
N THR A 117 -21.57 10.39 16.51
CA THR A 117 -22.66 9.72 17.24
C THR A 117 -23.58 10.72 17.92
N LYS A 118 -23.04 11.77 18.57
CA LYS A 118 -23.83 12.83 19.19
C LYS A 118 -24.61 13.65 18.16
N GLN A 119 -24.00 13.93 17.00
CA GLN A 119 -24.64 14.68 15.91
C GLN A 119 -25.84 13.95 15.33
N VAL A 120 -25.74 12.63 15.15
CA VAL A 120 -26.82 11.84 14.52
C VAL A 120 -27.81 11.24 15.50
N SER A 121 -27.56 11.28 16.81
CA SER A 121 -28.52 10.72 17.79
C SER A 121 -29.73 11.63 18.03
N PRO A 122 -30.93 11.10 18.28
CA PRO A 122 -31.31 9.67 18.23
C PRO A 122 -31.49 9.14 16.80
N LEU A 123 -31.31 7.84 16.61
CA LEU A 123 -31.58 7.15 15.34
C LEU A 123 -33.05 6.76 15.24
N THR A 124 -33.63 6.88 14.04
CA THR A 124 -34.91 6.28 13.67
C THR A 124 -34.77 4.74 13.55
N PRO A 125 -35.87 3.98 13.51
CA PRO A 125 -35.81 2.53 13.28
C PRO A 125 -35.07 2.16 12.00
N SER A 126 -35.39 2.79 10.86
CA SER A 126 -34.73 2.50 9.58
C SER A 126 -33.24 2.86 9.56
N GLU A 127 -32.85 3.94 10.25
CA GLU A 127 -31.42 4.29 10.41
C GLU A 127 -30.70 3.26 11.30
N SER A 128 -31.37 2.74 12.33
CA SER A 128 -30.83 1.70 13.20
C SER A 128 -30.65 0.38 12.45
N ASP A 129 -31.57 0.05 11.55
CA ASP A 129 -31.48 -1.13 10.67
C ASP A 129 -30.33 -0.99 9.68
N LEU A 130 -30.18 0.18 9.05
CA LEU A 130 -29.05 0.47 8.16
C LEU A 130 -27.70 0.34 8.88
N LEU A 131 -27.58 0.93 10.08
CA LEU A 131 -26.36 0.81 10.90
C LEU A 131 -26.06 -0.65 11.24
N SER A 132 -27.08 -1.40 11.68
CA SER A 132 -26.94 -2.82 12.01
C SER A 132 -26.48 -3.65 10.81
N LYS A 133 -26.97 -3.32 9.63
CA LYS A 133 -26.55 -3.93 8.38
C LYS A 133 -25.07 -3.64 8.06
N ILE A 134 -24.63 -2.38 8.11
CA ILE A 134 -23.21 -2.01 7.88
C ILE A 134 -22.29 -2.70 8.89
N MET A 135 -22.71 -2.77 10.15
CA MET A 135 -21.95 -3.43 11.21
C MET A 135 -21.78 -4.94 10.98
N SER A 136 -22.74 -5.59 10.32
CA SER A 136 -22.76 -7.05 10.10
C SER A 136 -22.25 -7.49 8.72
N THR A 137 -22.29 -6.63 7.70
CA THR A 137 -21.79 -6.93 6.35
C THR A 137 -20.30 -7.25 6.38
N LYS A 138 -19.87 -8.27 5.63
CA LYS A 138 -18.45 -8.60 5.50
C LYS A 138 -17.70 -7.52 4.74
N ILE A 139 -16.53 -7.16 5.26
CA ILE A 139 -15.62 -6.19 4.64
C ILE A 139 -14.44 -6.94 4.03
N HIS A 140 -14.11 -6.55 2.81
CA HIS A 140 -12.93 -7.00 2.08
C HIS A 140 -12.07 -5.79 1.73
N PHE A 141 -10.76 -6.02 1.65
CA PHE A 141 -9.81 -5.01 1.23
C PHE A 141 -9.20 -5.39 -0.12
N ARG A 142 -9.19 -4.45 -1.05
CA ARG A 142 -8.67 -4.63 -2.41
C ARG A 142 -7.38 -3.84 -2.58
N HIS A 143 -6.31 -4.54 -2.95
CA HIS A 143 -5.14 -3.93 -3.57
C HIS A 143 -5.15 -4.24 -5.07
N GLN A 144 -4.86 -3.27 -5.92
CA GLN A 144 -4.69 -3.50 -7.36
C GLN A 144 -3.26 -3.19 -7.78
N SER A 145 -2.65 -4.07 -8.57
CA SER A 145 -1.28 -3.90 -9.04
C SER A 145 -0.96 -4.80 -10.23
N ASN A 146 -0.05 -4.32 -11.07
CA ASN A 146 0.58 -5.10 -12.13
C ASN A 146 1.92 -5.75 -11.70
N ALA A 147 2.38 -5.47 -10.48
CA ALA A 147 3.63 -6.01 -9.96
C ALA A 147 3.50 -7.51 -9.66
N ASP A 148 4.63 -8.21 -9.71
CA ASP A 148 4.70 -9.58 -9.19
C ASP A 148 4.75 -9.53 -7.66
N LEU A 149 3.58 -9.61 -7.03
CA LEU A 149 3.43 -9.61 -5.58
C LEU A 149 3.43 -11.02 -4.96
N GLY A 150 3.72 -12.05 -5.78
CA GLY A 150 3.73 -13.45 -5.39
C GLY A 150 2.40 -14.19 -5.62
N ASP A 151 2.49 -15.47 -5.97
CA ASP A 151 1.32 -16.33 -6.27
C ASP A 151 0.84 -17.16 -5.07
N SER A 152 1.75 -17.59 -4.18
CA SER A 152 1.41 -18.40 -2.99
C SER A 152 1.49 -17.60 -1.68
N THR A 153 2.26 -16.52 -1.68
CA THR A 153 2.35 -15.59 -0.55
C THR A 153 2.35 -14.19 -1.13
N LEU A 154 1.30 -13.45 -0.81
CA LEU A 154 1.13 -12.07 -1.20
C LEU A 154 2.03 -11.19 -0.34
N ASN A 155 2.93 -10.44 -0.97
CA ASN A 155 3.83 -9.51 -0.31
C ASN A 155 3.64 -8.10 -0.88
N ILE A 156 3.10 -7.20 -0.07
CA ILE A 156 2.89 -5.79 -0.42
C ILE A 156 3.69 -4.94 0.56
N ALA A 157 4.54 -4.06 0.06
CA ALA A 157 5.30 -3.12 0.87
C ALA A 157 4.74 -1.70 0.73
N SER A 158 4.82 -0.91 1.81
CA SER A 158 4.61 0.53 1.74
C SER A 158 5.65 1.17 0.80
N ASN A 159 5.34 2.35 0.27
CA ASN A 159 6.27 3.08 -0.58
C ASN A 159 7.60 3.36 0.14
N LYS A 160 7.53 3.75 1.42
CA LYS A 160 8.71 3.95 2.25
C LYS A 160 9.58 2.69 2.33
N LYS A 161 8.99 1.56 2.72
CA LYS A 161 9.72 0.29 2.84
C LYS A 161 10.29 -0.16 1.50
N TYR A 162 9.56 0.04 0.41
CA TYR A 162 10.02 -0.27 -0.94
C TYR A 162 11.25 0.56 -1.32
N SER A 163 11.21 1.88 -1.03
CA SER A 163 12.32 2.80 -1.33
C SER A 163 13.60 2.55 -0.51
N GLU A 164 13.50 1.96 0.68
CA GLU A 164 14.67 1.59 1.49
C GLU A 164 15.49 0.45 0.86
N HIS A 165 14.90 -0.34 -0.04
CA HIS A 165 15.51 -1.54 -0.64
C HIS A 165 15.85 -1.37 -2.13
N GLN A 166 15.56 -0.23 -2.74
CA GLN A 166 15.86 0.03 -4.16
C GLN A 166 16.54 1.38 -4.36
N THR A 167 17.55 1.40 -5.22
CA THR A 167 18.15 2.62 -5.80
C THR A 167 17.22 3.18 -6.89
N THR A 168 16.02 3.59 -6.47
CA THR A 168 14.98 4.38 -7.15
C THR A 168 14.87 4.28 -8.69
N SER A 169 13.81 3.63 -9.17
CA SER A 169 12.98 4.16 -10.27
C SER A 169 11.85 5.03 -9.65
N LYS A 170 11.21 5.92 -10.43
CA LYS A 170 10.22 6.91 -9.96
C LYS A 170 9.26 6.36 -8.89
N SER A 171 9.09 7.08 -7.78
CA SER A 171 8.13 6.73 -6.74
C SER A 171 6.69 7.02 -7.21
N ASN A 172 5.78 6.09 -6.93
CA ASN A 172 4.33 6.28 -7.14
C ASN A 172 3.65 7.10 -6.04
N THR A 173 4.40 7.65 -5.08
CA THR A 173 3.87 8.54 -4.03
C THR A 173 4.14 9.98 -4.42
N TYR A 174 3.08 10.81 -4.43
CA TYR A 174 3.21 12.22 -4.74
C TYR A 174 3.98 12.96 -3.65
N SER A 175 4.69 14.02 -4.04
CA SER A 175 5.46 14.83 -3.09
C SER A 175 4.57 15.46 -2.01
N GLU A 176 3.32 15.73 -2.42
CA GLU A 176 2.20 16.23 -1.65
C GLU A 176 1.81 15.24 -0.54
N ASP A 177 1.71 13.94 -0.82
CA ASP A 177 1.36 12.90 0.17
C ASP A 177 2.37 12.89 1.31
N LYS A 178 3.65 12.94 0.97
CA LYS A 178 4.74 12.98 1.94
C LYS A 178 4.71 14.26 2.77
N LYS A 179 4.42 15.40 2.15
CA LYS A 179 4.38 16.70 2.81
C LYS A 179 3.15 16.88 3.71
N TYR A 180 1.97 16.52 3.21
CA TYR A 180 0.70 16.87 3.84
C TYR A 180 0.22 15.83 4.85
N LEU A 181 0.42 14.55 4.55
CA LEU A 181 -0.05 13.45 5.39
C LEU A 181 1.10 12.64 5.99
N SER A 182 2.24 12.53 5.30
CA SER A 182 3.36 11.68 5.73
C SER A 182 2.95 10.21 5.99
N ASN A 183 1.94 9.72 5.27
CA ASN A 183 1.37 8.36 5.38
C ASN A 183 2.00 7.34 4.40
N HIS A 184 3.15 7.67 3.81
CA HIS A 184 3.84 6.85 2.81
C HIS A 184 4.47 5.55 3.36
N ASP A 185 4.43 5.32 4.68
CA ASP A 185 4.77 4.03 5.31
C ASP A 185 3.54 3.13 5.54
N PHE A 186 2.46 3.32 4.76
CA PHE A 186 1.29 2.46 4.78
C PHE A 186 1.06 1.80 3.41
N VAL A 187 0.38 0.66 3.42
CA VAL A 187 -0.20 0.00 2.25
C VAL A 187 -1.65 0.44 2.15
N PHE A 188 -2.04 0.95 0.98
CA PHE A 188 -3.37 1.50 0.70
C PHE A 188 -4.25 0.45 0.04
N LEU A 189 -5.51 0.41 0.47
CA LEU A 189 -6.49 -0.58 0.05
C LEU A 189 -7.85 0.08 -0.12
N GLY A 190 -8.52 -0.22 -1.23
CA GLY A 190 -9.95 0.07 -1.36
C GLY A 190 -10.77 -0.88 -0.47
N VAL A 191 -11.96 -0.44 -0.06
CA VAL A 191 -12.83 -1.23 0.84
C VAL A 191 -14.10 -1.67 0.10
N GLU A 192 -14.45 -2.94 0.24
CA GLU A 192 -15.59 -3.57 -0.43
C GLU A 192 -16.51 -4.27 0.56
N PHE A 193 -17.81 -4.22 0.30
CA PHE A 193 -18.87 -4.71 1.19
C PHE A 193 -19.66 -5.83 0.51
N SER A 194 -19.32 -7.08 0.80
CA SER A 194 -20.00 -8.25 0.22
C SER A 194 -19.82 -9.49 1.08
N GLY A 195 -20.89 -10.23 1.31
CA GLY A 195 -20.89 -11.57 1.88
C GLY A 195 -20.51 -12.65 0.87
N ASP A 196 -20.65 -12.36 -0.43
CA ASP A 196 -20.32 -13.23 -1.56
C ASP A 196 -18.92 -12.91 -2.09
N LYS A 197 -17.95 -13.75 -1.72
CA LYS A 197 -16.56 -13.64 -2.18
C LYS A 197 -16.40 -13.95 -3.67
N SER A 198 -17.31 -14.72 -4.28
CA SER A 198 -17.19 -15.11 -5.69
C SER A 198 -17.44 -13.95 -6.65
N ALA A 199 -18.15 -12.92 -6.18
CA ALA A 199 -18.42 -11.70 -6.93
C ALA A 199 -17.34 -10.61 -6.77
N LEU A 200 -16.28 -10.87 -5.99
CA LEU A 200 -15.22 -9.88 -5.75
C LEU A 200 -14.18 -9.86 -6.89
N PRO A 201 -13.63 -8.69 -7.22
CA PRO A 201 -13.96 -7.40 -6.62
C PRO A 201 -15.25 -6.78 -7.20
N LEU A 202 -15.98 -6.04 -6.37
CA LEU A 202 -17.17 -5.28 -6.80
C LEU A 202 -16.82 -3.99 -7.54
N ASN A 203 -15.58 -3.52 -7.36
CA ASN A 203 -15.03 -2.34 -8.01
C ASN A 203 -13.72 -2.72 -8.71
N THR A 204 -13.45 -2.14 -9.87
CA THR A 204 -12.26 -2.34 -10.71
C THR A 204 -11.46 -1.06 -10.91
N ILE A 205 -12.01 0.08 -10.52
CA ILE A 205 -11.30 1.37 -10.48
C ILE A 205 -11.48 2.01 -9.09
N HIS A 206 -10.69 3.03 -8.79
CA HIS A 206 -10.93 3.92 -7.66
C HIS A 206 -10.84 5.35 -8.20
N GLN A 207 -11.93 6.09 -8.06
CA GLN A 207 -12.22 7.24 -8.91
C GLN A 207 -12.12 6.87 -10.41
N THR A 208 -11.25 7.54 -11.18
CA THR A 208 -10.96 7.21 -12.60
C THR A 208 -9.72 6.36 -12.80
N VAL A 209 -9.05 5.96 -11.73
CA VAL A 209 -7.73 5.35 -11.83
C VAL A 209 -7.86 3.83 -11.84
N ASP A 210 -7.35 3.23 -12.93
CA ASP A 210 -7.01 1.80 -12.98
C ASP A 210 -5.63 1.61 -12.35
N PHE A 211 -5.61 1.01 -11.16
CA PHE A 211 -4.38 0.75 -10.40
C PHE A 211 -3.69 -0.57 -10.81
N GLY A 212 -4.30 -1.39 -11.66
CA GLY A 212 -3.69 -2.60 -12.17
C GLY A 212 -4.68 -3.66 -12.63
N ALA A 213 -4.19 -4.50 -13.55
CA ALA A 213 -4.91 -5.60 -14.15
C ALA A 213 -5.20 -6.76 -13.18
N ASN A 214 -4.52 -6.84 -12.03
CA ASN A 214 -4.81 -7.82 -10.99
C ASN A 214 -5.33 -7.14 -9.73
N ALA A 215 -6.39 -7.71 -9.15
CA ALA A 215 -6.86 -7.40 -7.81
C ALA A 215 -6.45 -8.49 -6.82
N TYR A 216 -6.02 -8.07 -5.64
CA TYR A 216 -5.66 -8.90 -4.51
C TYR A 216 -6.61 -8.60 -3.37
N ILE A 217 -7.48 -9.56 -3.08
CA ILE A 217 -8.56 -9.43 -2.11
C ILE A 217 -8.14 -10.05 -0.80
N LEU A 218 -8.27 -9.26 0.26
CA LEU A 218 -7.89 -9.59 1.63
C LEU A 218 -9.12 -9.53 2.52
N ASP A 219 -9.20 -10.45 3.49
CA ASP A 219 -10.19 -10.35 4.55
C ASP A 219 -9.78 -9.35 5.64
N GLU A 220 -10.78 -8.88 6.39
CA GLU A 220 -10.59 -8.04 7.57
C GLU A 220 -9.82 -8.76 8.69
N LYS A 221 -8.48 -8.62 8.72
CA LYS A 221 -7.59 -9.24 9.74
C LYS A 221 -6.43 -8.32 10.16
N TYR A 222 -6.67 -7.02 10.26
CA TYR A 222 -5.61 -6.02 10.46
C TYR A 222 -5.92 -5.06 11.63
N PRO A 223 -5.55 -5.44 12.88
CA PRO A 223 -5.94 -4.72 14.09
C PRO A 223 -5.22 -3.38 14.31
N HIS A 224 -4.22 -3.08 13.49
CA HIS A 224 -3.42 -1.85 13.59
C HIS A 224 -3.55 -0.96 12.35
N GLY A 225 -4.49 -1.27 11.46
CA GLY A 225 -4.80 -0.39 10.35
C GLY A 225 -5.65 0.81 10.76
N TYR A 226 -5.76 1.77 9.86
CA TYR A 226 -6.71 2.88 9.99
C TYR A 226 -7.56 3.02 8.74
N PHE A 227 -8.72 3.63 8.94
CA PHE A 227 -9.76 3.79 7.95
C PHE A 227 -10.05 5.29 7.77
N THR A 228 -10.18 5.71 6.52
CA THR A 228 -10.74 7.00 6.12
C THR A 228 -11.96 6.76 5.26
N LEU A 229 -12.95 7.64 5.38
CA LEU A 229 -14.16 7.54 4.57
C LEU A 229 -13.88 7.86 3.11
N THR A 230 -12.99 8.80 2.85
CA THR A 230 -12.59 9.25 1.52
C THR A 230 -11.10 9.01 1.31
N ASP A 231 -10.56 9.45 0.16
CA ASP A 231 -9.12 9.61 0.03
C ASP A 231 -8.64 10.50 1.19
N HIS A 232 -7.52 10.15 1.83
CA HIS A 232 -7.09 10.85 3.06
C HIS A 232 -6.72 12.34 2.80
N PHE A 233 -6.89 12.85 1.58
CA PHE A 233 -6.60 14.22 1.19
C PHE A 233 -7.79 15.14 1.25
N ASP A 234 -8.95 14.67 0.81
CA ASP A 234 -10.17 15.45 0.80
C ASP A 234 -11.37 14.69 1.36
N ASN A 235 -12.36 15.44 1.83
CA ASN A 235 -13.59 14.90 2.41
C ASN A 235 -14.82 15.25 1.58
N VAL A 236 -14.65 15.32 0.26
CA VAL A 236 -15.72 15.67 -0.67
C VAL A 236 -16.15 14.45 -1.45
N ILE A 237 -17.43 14.41 -1.83
CA ILE A 237 -17.94 13.36 -2.71
C ILE A 237 -17.29 13.55 -4.08
N PRO A 238 -16.64 12.52 -4.65
CA PRO A 238 -16.06 12.63 -5.97
C PRO A 238 -17.13 12.99 -7.01
N PRO A 239 -16.83 13.80 -8.03
CA PRO A 239 -17.74 14.05 -9.15
C PRO A 239 -18.33 12.76 -9.75
N ALA A 240 -19.60 12.80 -10.17
CA ALA A 240 -20.35 11.63 -10.64
C ALA A 240 -19.64 10.82 -11.74
N TYR A 241 -18.89 11.49 -12.62
CA TYR A 241 -18.15 10.85 -13.72
C TYR A 241 -16.90 10.08 -13.25
N LEU A 242 -16.47 10.29 -12.01
CA LEU A 242 -15.37 9.54 -11.37
C LEU A 242 -15.85 8.24 -10.73
N HIS A 243 -17.14 7.91 -10.75
CA HIS A 243 -17.64 6.69 -10.11
C HIS A 243 -17.80 5.56 -11.12
N GLU A 244 -17.24 4.39 -10.80
CA GLU A 244 -17.39 3.17 -11.59
C GLU A 244 -18.86 2.83 -11.86
N HIS A 245 -19.66 2.91 -10.81
CA HIS A 245 -21.10 2.63 -10.87
C HIS A 245 -21.93 3.89 -11.14
N SER A 246 -21.41 4.86 -11.90
CA SER A 246 -22.13 6.11 -12.21
C SER A 246 -23.55 5.89 -12.78
N LYS A 247 -23.78 4.80 -13.52
CA LYS A 247 -25.13 4.42 -14.00
C LYS A 247 -26.10 4.09 -12.87
N PHE A 248 -25.63 3.49 -11.79
CA PHE A 248 -26.45 3.20 -10.61
C PHE A 248 -26.89 4.49 -9.93
N ILE A 249 -26.02 5.51 -9.85
CA ILE A 249 -26.37 6.78 -9.21
C ILE A 249 -27.25 7.65 -10.11
N LYS A 250 -27.12 7.52 -11.44
CA LYS A 250 -27.93 8.27 -12.42
C LYS A 250 -29.44 8.10 -12.30
N GLN A 251 -29.92 7.10 -11.55
CA GLN A 251 -31.34 6.92 -11.29
C GLN A 251 -31.90 7.84 -10.19
N PHE A 252 -31.03 8.53 -9.43
CA PHE A 252 -31.37 9.44 -8.34
C PHE A 252 -31.01 10.87 -8.76
N SER A 253 -32.02 11.68 -9.06
CA SER A 253 -31.81 12.96 -9.78
C SER A 253 -31.13 14.03 -8.94
N GLU A 254 -31.43 14.11 -7.65
CA GLU A 254 -30.94 15.20 -6.79
C GLU A 254 -29.57 14.86 -6.20
N VAL A 255 -29.35 13.60 -5.79
CA VAL A 255 -28.06 13.19 -5.19
C VAL A 255 -26.90 13.27 -6.20
N LEU A 256 -27.18 13.25 -7.51
CA LEU A 256 -26.19 13.54 -8.56
C LEU A 256 -25.66 14.97 -8.50
N GLY A 257 -26.47 15.92 -8.03
CA GLY A 257 -26.11 17.31 -7.81
C GLY A 257 -25.40 17.57 -6.48
N GLU A 258 -25.45 16.61 -5.55
CA GLU A 258 -24.78 16.68 -4.26
C GLU A 258 -23.28 16.29 -4.31
N VAL A 259 -22.74 16.03 -5.51
CA VAL A 259 -21.31 15.82 -5.71
C VAL A 259 -20.50 17.03 -5.24
N GLU A 260 -19.26 16.82 -4.82
CA GLU A 260 -18.38 17.82 -4.18
C GLU A 260 -18.85 18.32 -2.80
N ARG A 261 -19.97 17.82 -2.28
CA ARG A 261 -20.39 18.11 -0.91
C ARG A 261 -19.35 17.59 0.07
N ILE A 262 -19.00 18.43 1.05
CA ILE A 262 -18.19 18.02 2.20
C ILE A 262 -19.02 17.05 3.04
N VAL A 263 -18.55 15.81 3.18
CA VAL A 263 -19.29 14.74 3.90
C VAL A 263 -18.84 14.53 5.34
N HIS A 264 -17.76 15.19 5.76
CA HIS A 264 -17.30 15.22 7.16
C HIS A 264 -16.24 16.31 7.37
N GLY A 265 -15.81 16.55 8.61
CA GLY A 265 -14.74 17.50 8.93
C GLY A 265 -15.23 18.95 9.07
N GLU A 266 -15.19 19.48 10.28
CA GLU A 266 -15.70 20.85 10.56
C GLU A 266 -14.68 21.94 10.20
N LYS A 267 -13.41 21.57 10.02
CA LYS A 267 -12.33 22.52 9.72
C LYS A 267 -11.99 22.57 8.22
N GLY A 268 -12.95 22.18 7.37
CA GLY A 268 -12.91 22.27 5.92
C GLY A 268 -12.38 21.02 5.22
N ARG A 269 -12.09 21.15 3.91
CA ARG A 269 -11.85 20.04 2.97
C ARG A 269 -10.81 18.99 3.41
N HIS A 270 -9.79 19.41 4.14
CA HIS A 270 -8.67 18.52 4.52
C HIS A 270 -8.77 18.02 5.97
N ASP A 271 -9.85 18.34 6.70
CA ASP A 271 -10.12 17.83 8.04
C ASP A 271 -10.75 16.42 7.94
N VAL A 272 -9.95 15.45 7.51
CA VAL A 272 -10.39 14.07 7.30
C VAL A 272 -10.34 13.31 8.65
N PRO A 273 -11.47 12.82 9.18
CA PRO A 273 -11.50 12.01 10.38
C PRO A 273 -10.90 10.63 10.09
N ILE A 274 -10.11 10.16 11.03
CA ILE A 274 -9.46 8.86 10.98
C ILE A 274 -10.08 7.95 12.03
N TYR A 275 -10.27 6.68 11.67
CA TYR A 275 -10.80 5.64 12.55
C TYR A 275 -9.85 4.45 12.62
N ASN A 276 -9.71 3.89 13.81
CA ASN A 276 -9.08 2.59 13.99
C ASN A 276 -10.03 1.45 13.57
N THR A 277 -9.50 0.24 13.41
CA THR A 277 -10.27 -0.95 13.00
C THR A 277 -11.50 -1.21 13.87
N THR A 278 -11.45 -0.89 15.17
CA THR A 278 -12.57 -1.13 16.09
C THR A 278 -13.75 -0.17 15.90
N HIS A 279 -13.51 1.04 15.39
CA HIS A 279 -14.55 2.07 15.23
C HIS A 279 -14.99 2.27 13.78
N MET A 280 -14.22 1.79 12.79
CA MET A 280 -14.45 2.10 11.36
C MET A 280 -15.87 1.79 10.88
N ARG A 281 -16.44 0.64 11.28
CA ARG A 281 -17.78 0.20 10.85
C ARG A 281 -18.88 1.11 11.39
N GLN A 282 -18.81 1.42 12.68
CA GLN A 282 -19.79 2.29 13.33
C GLN A 282 -19.67 3.71 12.77
N ALA A 283 -18.45 4.21 12.61
CA ALA A 283 -18.20 5.53 12.03
C ALA A 283 -18.79 5.63 10.62
N LEU A 284 -18.52 4.65 9.75
CA LEU A 284 -19.08 4.58 8.40
C LEU A 284 -20.61 4.64 8.40
N GLY A 285 -21.27 3.86 9.26
CA GLY A 285 -22.73 3.90 9.38
C GLY A 285 -23.26 5.25 9.86
N MET A 286 -22.62 5.84 10.88
CA MET A 286 -23.04 7.15 11.40
C MET A 286 -22.86 8.28 10.37
N HIS A 287 -21.75 8.28 9.64
CA HIS A 287 -21.52 9.26 8.56
C HIS A 287 -22.47 9.06 7.38
N LEU A 288 -22.81 7.81 7.02
CA LEU A 288 -23.83 7.58 5.99
C LEU A 288 -25.20 8.13 6.44
N ILE A 289 -25.57 7.94 7.71
CA ILE A 289 -26.82 8.48 8.25
C ILE A 289 -26.81 10.01 8.22
N ASP A 290 -25.72 10.64 8.63
CA ASP A 290 -25.56 12.10 8.57
C ASP A 290 -25.68 12.63 7.13
N PHE A 291 -25.03 11.93 6.18
CA PHE A 291 -25.17 12.19 4.75
C PHE A 291 -26.64 12.14 4.31
N LEU A 292 -27.37 11.09 4.69
CA LEU A 292 -28.76 10.88 4.26
C LEU A 292 -29.70 11.93 4.86
N ARG A 293 -29.49 12.34 6.12
CA ARG A 293 -30.28 13.41 6.74
C ARG A 293 -30.12 14.75 6.05
N SER A 294 -28.93 15.01 5.52
CA SER A 294 -28.57 16.26 4.85
C SER A 294 -28.85 16.26 3.34
N SER A 295 -29.16 15.11 2.76
CA SER A 295 -29.50 15.00 1.34
C SER A 295 -30.87 15.60 1.04
N GLU A 296 -31.11 16.11 -0.16
CA GLU A 296 -32.42 16.54 -0.63
C GLU A 296 -33.13 15.42 -1.43
N ASP A 297 -32.40 14.35 -1.79
CA ASP A 297 -32.92 13.24 -2.59
C ASP A 297 -33.73 12.23 -1.77
N GLU A 298 -35.04 12.49 -1.62
CA GLU A 298 -35.95 11.59 -0.92
C GLU A 298 -36.03 10.18 -1.55
N THR A 299 -35.76 10.04 -2.86
CA THR A 299 -35.78 8.73 -3.52
C THR A 299 -34.55 7.93 -3.13
N PHE A 300 -33.37 8.57 -3.12
CA PHE A 300 -32.14 7.97 -2.63
C PHE A 300 -32.25 7.59 -1.15
N LYS A 301 -32.75 8.50 -0.29
CA LYS A 301 -32.96 8.20 1.15
C LYS A 301 -33.82 6.96 1.35
N LYS A 302 -34.98 6.89 0.69
CA LYS A 302 -35.88 5.73 0.77
C LYS A 302 -35.22 4.45 0.27
N PHE A 303 -34.41 4.54 -0.77
CA PHE A 303 -33.66 3.39 -1.29
C PHE A 303 -32.62 2.89 -0.28
N VAL A 304 -31.84 3.79 0.32
CA VAL A 304 -30.76 3.40 1.25
C VAL A 304 -31.29 2.94 2.60
N LEU A 305 -32.36 3.56 3.11
CA LEU A 305 -33.02 3.20 4.37
C LEU A 305 -33.97 1.99 4.26
N ASN A 306 -34.03 1.35 3.08
CA ASN A 306 -34.85 0.17 2.84
C ASN A 306 -34.22 -1.07 3.53
N ASP A 307 -35.02 -1.80 4.29
CA ASP A 307 -34.61 -3.02 5.00
C ASP A 307 -34.18 -4.18 4.08
N THR A 308 -34.65 -4.18 2.83
CA THR A 308 -34.26 -5.13 1.78
C THR A 308 -33.08 -4.69 0.91
N LEU A 309 -32.41 -3.57 1.24
CA LEU A 309 -31.17 -3.19 0.55
C LEU A 309 -30.22 -4.41 0.58
N ASN A 310 -29.72 -4.86 -0.57
CA ASN A 310 -28.76 -5.96 -0.62
C ASN A 310 -27.32 -5.46 -0.42
N GLU A 311 -26.35 -6.36 -0.32
CA GLU A 311 -24.94 -5.99 -0.06
C GLU A 311 -24.28 -5.31 -1.27
N SER A 312 -24.55 -5.78 -2.49
CA SER A 312 -24.01 -5.14 -3.72
C SER A 312 -24.47 -3.69 -3.87
N ASN A 313 -25.73 -3.38 -3.54
CA ASN A 313 -26.24 -2.02 -3.56
C ASN A 313 -25.73 -1.20 -2.36
N LEU A 314 -25.49 -1.83 -1.21
CA LEU A 314 -24.82 -1.17 -0.09
C LEU A 314 -23.40 -0.74 -0.45
N ASP A 315 -22.64 -1.62 -1.10
CA ASP A 315 -21.30 -1.31 -1.61
C ASP A 315 -21.34 -0.12 -2.56
N LYS A 316 -22.24 -0.13 -3.56
CA LYS A 316 -22.39 0.98 -4.51
C LYS A 316 -22.77 2.29 -3.84
N VAL A 317 -23.61 2.26 -2.81
CA VAL A 317 -23.99 3.45 -2.03
C VAL A 317 -22.77 4.00 -1.27
N ILE A 318 -22.07 3.14 -0.54
CA ILE A 318 -20.89 3.55 0.25
C ILE A 318 -19.77 4.05 -0.67
N ASN A 319 -19.43 3.30 -1.73
CA ASN A 319 -18.41 3.69 -2.69
C ASN A 319 -18.85 4.86 -3.58
N PHE A 320 -20.13 5.22 -3.64
CA PHE A 320 -20.53 6.50 -4.22
C PHE A 320 -20.28 7.67 -3.27
N VAL A 321 -20.74 7.55 -2.01
CA VAL A 321 -20.68 8.67 -1.06
C VAL A 321 -19.25 8.92 -0.56
N PHE A 322 -18.50 7.85 -0.32
CA PHE A 322 -17.27 7.89 0.47
C PHE A 322 -16.05 7.44 -0.34
N GLN A 323 -16.13 6.34 -1.09
CA GLN A 323 -14.93 5.65 -1.64
C GLN A 323 -13.88 5.35 -0.54
N PRO A 324 -14.25 4.60 0.50
CA PRO A 324 -13.39 4.40 1.66
C PRO A 324 -12.07 3.70 1.36
N GLU A 325 -11.05 4.12 2.11
CA GLU A 325 -9.71 3.56 2.09
C GLU A 325 -9.34 2.95 3.44
N PHE A 326 -8.65 1.81 3.38
CA PHE A 326 -8.04 1.17 4.54
C PHE A 326 -6.53 1.10 4.39
N HIS A 327 -5.83 1.36 5.48
CA HIS A 327 -4.40 1.59 5.49
C HIS A 327 -3.71 0.65 6.46
N ILE A 328 -2.83 -0.22 5.95
CA ILE A 328 -2.08 -1.18 6.77
C ILE A 328 -0.65 -0.66 6.97
N PRO A 329 -0.14 -0.59 8.21
CA PRO A 329 1.23 -0.15 8.45
C PRO A 329 2.27 -1.03 7.75
N ARG A 330 3.13 -0.37 6.97
CA ARG A 330 4.40 -0.82 6.39
C ARG A 330 4.40 -1.99 5.42
N MET A 331 3.67 -3.08 5.67
CA MET A 331 3.59 -4.21 4.74
C MET A 331 2.44 -5.17 5.04
N VAL A 332 2.02 -5.87 4.00
CA VAL A 332 1.16 -7.07 4.05
C VAL A 332 1.99 -8.27 3.60
N SER A 333 1.95 -9.36 4.37
CA SER A 333 2.54 -10.65 4.01
C SER A 333 1.57 -11.75 4.44
N THR A 334 0.91 -12.40 3.49
CA THR A 334 -0.14 -13.38 3.79
C THR A 334 -0.25 -14.47 2.73
N THR A 335 -0.66 -15.67 3.15
CA THR A 335 -1.10 -16.76 2.26
C THR A 335 -2.61 -16.78 2.07
N ASP A 336 -3.34 -15.99 2.87
CA ASP A 336 -4.80 -15.90 2.86
C ASP A 336 -5.23 -14.66 2.05
N PHE A 337 -5.32 -14.86 0.73
CA PHE A 337 -5.76 -13.85 -0.22
C PHE A 337 -6.37 -14.52 -1.46
N GLN A 338 -7.18 -13.76 -2.20
CA GLN A 338 -7.67 -14.14 -3.53
C GLN A 338 -7.07 -13.21 -4.56
N LYS A 339 -6.43 -13.77 -5.59
CA LYS A 339 -5.98 -13.04 -6.78
C LYS A 339 -7.03 -13.15 -7.88
N VAL A 340 -7.46 -12.02 -8.42
CA VAL A 340 -8.43 -11.95 -9.52
C VAL A 340 -7.79 -11.19 -10.68
N SER A 341 -7.77 -11.80 -11.86
CA SER A 341 -7.38 -11.12 -13.10
C SER A 341 -8.58 -10.34 -13.63
N LEU A 342 -8.42 -9.03 -13.77
CA LEU A 342 -9.46 -8.11 -14.25
C LEU A 342 -9.38 -7.91 -15.77
N ARG A 343 -8.15 -7.96 -16.30
CA ARG A 343 -7.82 -7.83 -17.73
C ARG A 343 -6.44 -8.42 -17.99
N GLU A 344 -6.08 -8.53 -19.27
CA GLU A 344 -4.71 -8.89 -19.64
C GLU A 344 -3.71 -7.78 -19.24
N ILE A 345 -2.54 -8.19 -18.77
CA ILE A 345 -1.41 -7.29 -18.53
C ILE A 345 -0.79 -6.96 -19.89
N THR A 346 -0.69 -5.67 -20.21
CA THR A 346 0.00 -5.23 -21.43
C THR A 346 1.51 -5.20 -21.23
N LEU A 347 2.27 -5.15 -22.33
CA LEU A 347 3.74 -4.99 -22.24
C LEU A 347 4.12 -3.71 -21.47
N GLU A 348 3.38 -2.62 -21.68
CA GLU A 348 3.61 -1.36 -20.98
C GLU A 348 3.30 -1.47 -19.48
N ASP A 349 2.21 -2.15 -19.11
CA ASP A 349 1.89 -2.43 -17.71
C ASP A 349 3.01 -3.20 -17.01
N ALA A 350 3.52 -4.26 -17.65
CA ALA A 350 4.58 -5.11 -17.12
C ALA A 350 5.90 -4.32 -16.94
N VAL A 351 6.25 -3.46 -17.89
CA VAL A 351 7.42 -2.58 -17.80
C VAL A 351 7.25 -1.58 -16.65
N LYS A 352 6.12 -0.86 -16.57
CA LYS A 352 5.87 0.12 -15.50
C LYS A 352 5.91 -0.51 -14.11
N ALA A 353 5.47 -1.75 -14.00
CA ALA A 353 5.45 -2.50 -12.75
C ALA A 353 6.77 -3.21 -12.41
N GLY A 354 7.74 -3.26 -13.32
CA GLY A 354 8.96 -4.05 -13.14
C GLY A 354 8.71 -5.56 -13.07
N ASN A 355 7.62 -6.05 -13.68
CA ASN A 355 7.20 -7.44 -13.59
C ASN A 355 7.94 -8.31 -14.61
N THR A 356 9.15 -8.75 -14.27
CA THR A 356 10.01 -9.53 -15.17
C THR A 356 9.43 -10.90 -15.53
N LYS A 357 8.59 -11.48 -14.66
CA LYS A 357 7.87 -12.73 -14.94
C LYS A 357 6.89 -12.55 -16.10
N GLU A 358 6.13 -11.47 -16.10
CA GLU A 358 5.23 -11.13 -17.19
C GLU A 358 5.97 -10.62 -18.44
N LEU A 359 7.11 -9.95 -18.28
CA LEU A 359 7.95 -9.60 -19.44
C LEU A 359 8.46 -10.85 -20.18
N ALA A 360 8.85 -11.89 -19.45
CA ALA A 360 9.29 -13.15 -20.04
C ALA A 360 8.18 -13.85 -20.86
N THR A 361 6.91 -13.63 -20.52
CA THR A 361 5.77 -14.15 -21.28
C THR A 361 5.39 -13.23 -22.43
N LEU A 362 5.48 -11.90 -22.28
CA LEU A 362 5.02 -10.94 -23.28
C LEU A 362 6.03 -10.66 -24.39
N ILE A 363 7.33 -10.75 -24.13
CA ILE A 363 8.37 -10.46 -25.12
C ILE A 363 8.66 -11.73 -25.93
N LYS A 364 8.19 -11.77 -27.19
CA LYS A 364 8.35 -12.95 -28.06
C LYS A 364 9.53 -12.85 -29.00
N ASP A 365 9.89 -11.63 -29.37
CA ASP A 365 10.95 -11.36 -30.32
C ASP A 365 11.68 -10.04 -30.01
N LYS A 366 12.64 -9.71 -30.89
CA LYS A 366 13.45 -8.51 -30.74
C LYS A 366 12.64 -7.22 -30.88
N HIS A 367 11.55 -7.23 -31.66
CA HIS A 367 10.70 -6.07 -31.82
C HIS A 367 9.98 -5.74 -30.51
N ASP A 368 9.44 -6.76 -29.83
CA ASP A 368 8.85 -6.61 -28.50
C ASP A 368 9.89 -6.12 -27.47
N ALA A 369 11.13 -6.64 -27.53
CA ALA A 369 12.20 -6.22 -26.64
C ALA A 369 12.58 -4.74 -26.85
N CYS A 370 12.61 -4.27 -28.09
CA CYS A 370 12.80 -2.85 -28.40
C CYS A 370 11.66 -1.98 -27.84
N LYS A 371 10.41 -2.43 -28.00
CA LYS A 371 9.25 -1.74 -27.44
C LYS A 371 9.30 -1.68 -25.91
N ALA A 372 9.65 -2.78 -25.26
CA ALA A 372 9.83 -2.85 -23.81
C ALA A 372 10.95 -1.92 -23.33
N MET A 373 12.08 -1.86 -24.04
CA MET A 373 13.19 -0.97 -23.73
C MET A 373 12.79 0.50 -23.87
N CYS A 374 12.02 0.84 -24.92
CA CYS A 374 11.47 2.18 -25.09
C CYS A 374 10.62 2.61 -23.88
N PHE A 375 9.73 1.74 -23.41
CA PHE A 375 8.95 2.01 -22.19
C PHE A 375 9.84 2.11 -20.94
N ALA A 376 10.87 1.27 -20.83
CA ALA A 376 11.77 1.27 -19.68
C ALA A 376 12.57 2.58 -19.58
N ILE A 377 13.02 3.13 -20.72
CA ILE A 377 13.66 4.45 -20.78
C ILE A 377 12.68 5.54 -20.37
N ARG A 378 11.51 5.60 -21.03
CA ARG A 378 10.49 6.63 -20.79
C ARG A 378 10.04 6.68 -19.33
N ASP A 379 9.82 5.50 -18.72
CA ASP A 379 9.32 5.38 -17.36
C ASP A 379 10.44 5.22 -16.32
N SER A 380 11.71 5.34 -16.75
CA SER A 380 12.92 5.27 -15.91
C SER A 380 13.03 3.99 -15.08
N LYS A 381 12.65 2.85 -15.69
CA LYS A 381 12.63 1.52 -15.07
C LYS A 381 13.98 0.83 -15.28
N ARG A 382 14.96 1.17 -14.44
CA ARG A 382 16.33 0.64 -14.50
C ARG A 382 16.34 -0.88 -14.42
N GLU A 383 15.60 -1.45 -13.48
CA GLU A 383 15.49 -2.88 -13.25
C GLU A 383 15.01 -3.64 -14.50
N VAL A 384 14.09 -3.05 -15.26
CA VAL A 384 13.62 -3.60 -16.53
C VAL A 384 14.67 -3.46 -17.62
N ALA A 385 15.32 -2.30 -17.74
CA ALA A 385 16.40 -2.10 -18.70
C ALA A 385 17.55 -3.10 -18.48
N THR A 386 17.96 -3.33 -17.23
CA THR A 386 18.95 -4.36 -16.88
C THR A 386 18.48 -5.74 -17.29
N TYR A 387 17.25 -6.14 -16.93
CA TYR A 387 16.67 -7.42 -17.36
C TYR A 387 16.70 -7.58 -18.89
N LEU A 388 16.34 -6.54 -19.64
CA LEU A 388 16.35 -6.58 -21.09
C LEU A 388 17.77 -6.74 -21.67
N PHE A 389 18.77 -6.04 -21.11
CA PHE A 389 20.16 -6.18 -21.54
C PHE A 389 20.75 -7.56 -21.23
N ASP A 390 20.29 -8.22 -20.17
CA ASP A 390 20.74 -9.56 -19.80
C ASP A 390 20.16 -10.65 -20.72
N HIS A 391 19.01 -10.39 -21.36
CA HIS A 391 18.29 -11.39 -22.16
C HIS A 391 18.30 -11.10 -23.67
N TRP A 392 18.59 -9.88 -24.09
CA TRP A 392 18.54 -9.44 -25.48
C TRP A 392 19.77 -8.63 -25.86
N THR A 393 20.26 -8.84 -27.09
CA THR A 393 21.34 -8.03 -27.66
C THR A 393 20.76 -6.90 -28.49
N PHE A 394 21.09 -5.66 -28.12
CA PHE A 394 20.72 -4.44 -28.84
C PHE A 394 21.89 -3.90 -29.65
N THR A 395 21.56 -3.19 -30.72
CA THR A 395 22.47 -2.51 -31.65
C THR A 395 22.01 -1.08 -31.85
N ALA A 396 22.87 -0.24 -32.43
CA ALA A 396 22.51 1.13 -32.79
C ALA A 396 21.38 1.23 -33.85
N SER A 397 21.06 0.15 -34.58
CA SER A 397 19.89 0.14 -35.47
C SER A 397 18.60 0.00 -34.68
N ASP A 398 18.61 -0.79 -33.61
CA ASP A 398 17.42 -1.05 -32.79
C ASP A 398 16.93 0.22 -32.07
N THR A 399 17.83 1.17 -31.78
CA THR A 399 17.46 2.46 -31.18
C THR A 399 16.66 3.35 -32.14
N LYS A 400 16.77 3.13 -33.45
CA LYS A 400 15.89 3.78 -34.45
C LYS A 400 14.47 3.24 -34.35
N ASP A 401 14.31 1.93 -34.20
CA ASP A 401 13.00 1.30 -34.03
C ASP A 401 12.34 1.75 -32.72
N MET A 402 13.11 1.85 -31.64
CA MET A 402 12.64 2.45 -30.38
C MET A 402 12.18 3.89 -30.57
N SER A 403 12.96 4.71 -31.30
CA SER A 403 12.63 6.12 -31.53
C SER A 403 11.34 6.31 -32.35
N ASN A 404 10.99 5.36 -33.22
CA ASN A 404 9.73 5.40 -34.00
C ASN A 404 8.48 5.19 -33.13
N LEU A 405 8.63 4.67 -31.91
CA LEU A 405 7.52 4.41 -30.98
C LEU A 405 7.20 5.61 -30.09
N GLY A 406 8.01 6.68 -30.13
CA GLY A 406 7.86 7.84 -29.26
C GLY A 406 8.79 8.98 -29.64
N HIS A 407 9.56 9.47 -28.66
CA HIS A 407 10.62 10.44 -28.91
C HIS A 407 11.93 9.73 -29.22
N GLU A 408 12.87 10.47 -29.81
CA GLU A 408 14.24 9.99 -30.03
C GLU A 408 14.82 9.46 -28.71
N VAL A 409 15.46 8.29 -28.76
CA VAL A 409 16.05 7.64 -27.57
C VAL A 409 17.02 8.57 -26.87
N GLU A 410 17.86 9.29 -27.61
CA GLU A 410 18.80 10.27 -27.06
C GLU A 410 18.09 11.40 -26.30
N TYR A 411 16.95 11.87 -26.81
CA TYR A 411 16.13 12.87 -26.13
C TYR A 411 15.58 12.31 -24.81
N MET A 412 15.03 11.09 -24.83
CA MET A 412 14.46 10.48 -23.63
C MET A 412 15.51 10.17 -22.56
N LEU A 413 16.71 9.72 -22.96
CA LEU A 413 17.81 9.42 -22.03
C LEU A 413 18.42 10.67 -21.37
N SER A 414 18.15 11.85 -21.91
CA SER A 414 18.68 13.14 -21.43
C SER A 414 17.61 14.07 -20.85
N ASN A 415 16.39 13.57 -20.63
CA ASN A 415 15.31 14.34 -20.04
C ASN A 415 15.49 14.53 -18.52
N TYR A 416 14.79 15.51 -17.92
CA TYR A 416 14.95 15.87 -16.50
C TYR A 416 14.65 14.74 -15.50
N ASP A 417 13.86 13.76 -15.92
CA ASP A 417 13.38 12.66 -15.10
C ASP A 417 13.97 11.30 -15.51
N ALA A 418 14.95 11.31 -16.43
CA ALA A 418 15.56 10.10 -16.96
C ALA A 418 16.52 9.45 -15.95
N ASN A 419 16.62 8.13 -15.99
CA ASN A 419 17.53 7.38 -15.15
C ASN A 419 18.97 7.42 -15.70
N VAL A 420 19.88 8.03 -14.95
CA VAL A 420 21.29 8.20 -15.32
C VAL A 420 22.04 6.88 -15.56
N THR A 421 21.67 5.80 -14.86
CA THR A 421 22.28 4.48 -15.11
C THR A 421 21.85 3.91 -16.45
N ILE A 422 20.59 4.10 -16.87
CA ILE A 422 20.14 3.68 -18.20
C ILE A 422 20.92 4.47 -19.28
N LEU A 423 21.05 5.79 -19.12
CA LEU A 423 21.86 6.62 -20.01
C LEU A 423 23.29 6.09 -20.14
N GLN A 424 23.94 5.82 -19.01
CA GLN A 424 25.31 5.34 -18.97
C GLN A 424 25.47 3.99 -19.70
N GLU A 425 24.56 3.03 -19.48
CA GLU A 425 24.57 1.74 -20.19
C GLU A 425 24.44 1.91 -21.71
N PHE A 426 23.56 2.80 -22.17
CA PHE A 426 23.38 3.08 -23.60
C PHE A 426 24.64 3.68 -24.24
N LEU A 427 25.33 4.59 -23.53
CA LEU A 427 26.60 5.19 -23.97
C LEU A 427 27.75 4.17 -23.96
N GLN A 428 27.91 3.41 -22.88
CA GLN A 428 28.95 2.38 -22.73
C GLN A 428 28.87 1.31 -23.82
N ARG A 429 27.65 0.91 -24.19
CA ARG A 429 27.39 -0.09 -25.23
C ARG A 429 27.43 0.47 -26.64
N GLY A 430 27.64 1.79 -26.80
CA GLY A 430 27.65 2.45 -28.11
C GLY A 430 26.31 2.38 -28.86
N LEU A 431 25.19 2.28 -28.13
CA LEU A 431 23.85 2.17 -28.73
C LEU A 431 23.33 3.51 -29.26
N VAL A 432 23.85 4.61 -28.69
CA VAL A 432 23.54 5.99 -29.08
C VAL A 432 24.82 6.79 -29.22
N SER A 433 24.77 7.85 -30.03
CA SER A 433 25.86 8.81 -30.14
C SER A 433 25.60 10.00 -29.24
N VAL A 434 26.57 10.31 -28.36
CA VAL A 434 26.44 11.38 -27.36
C VAL A 434 26.14 12.76 -27.95
N ASN A 435 26.64 12.99 -29.17
CA ASN A 435 26.58 14.26 -29.89
C ASN A 435 25.60 14.24 -31.06
N LYS A 436 24.71 13.25 -31.15
CA LYS A 436 23.68 13.24 -32.19
C LYS A 436 22.70 14.40 -31.96
N PRO A 437 22.56 15.33 -32.91
CA PRO A 437 21.54 16.37 -32.81
C PRO A 437 20.15 15.76 -32.92
N PHE A 438 19.21 16.21 -32.09
CA PHE A 438 17.82 15.81 -32.20
C PHE A 438 17.23 16.27 -33.53
N THR A 439 16.39 15.42 -34.11
CA THR A 439 15.74 15.67 -35.41
C THR A 439 14.27 16.06 -35.26
N SER A 440 13.66 15.73 -34.13
CA SER A 440 12.23 15.92 -33.84
C SER A 440 11.98 16.99 -32.77
N VAL A 441 12.09 16.62 -31.49
CA VAL A 441 11.91 17.53 -30.34
C VAL A 441 13.22 18.28 -30.08
N ASN A 442 13.14 19.59 -29.83
CA ASN A 442 14.32 20.44 -29.63
C ASN A 442 15.34 20.30 -30.77
N ARG A 443 14.86 20.32 -32.02
CA ARG A 443 15.68 20.05 -33.21
C ARG A 443 16.98 20.86 -33.22
N GLY A 444 18.10 20.16 -33.38
CA GLY A 444 19.45 20.73 -33.40
C GLY A 444 20.16 20.75 -32.05
N ASP A 445 19.42 20.60 -30.94
CA ASP A 445 20.01 20.40 -29.61
C ASP A 445 20.60 18.98 -29.49
N THR A 446 21.57 18.79 -28.61
CA THR A 446 22.12 17.49 -28.20
C THR A 446 21.60 17.04 -26.84
N MET A 447 22.00 15.85 -26.39
CA MET A 447 21.74 15.39 -25.02
C MET A 447 22.27 16.35 -23.95
N LEU A 448 23.40 17.01 -24.20
CA LEU A 448 23.93 18.02 -23.27
C LEU A 448 23.01 19.24 -23.21
N ASP A 449 22.59 19.77 -24.36
CA ASP A 449 21.64 20.89 -24.43
C ASP A 449 20.33 20.58 -23.71
N ASN A 450 19.86 19.33 -23.76
CA ASN A 450 18.67 18.90 -23.05
C ASN A 450 18.90 18.84 -21.53
N ALA A 451 20.01 18.24 -21.09
CA ALA A 451 20.31 18.03 -19.69
C ALA A 451 20.56 19.34 -18.92
N VAL A 452 21.26 20.32 -19.53
CA VAL A 452 21.61 21.60 -18.87
C VAL A 452 20.42 22.52 -18.62
N LYS A 453 19.26 22.25 -19.23
CA LYS A 453 18.03 23.02 -18.99
C LYS A 453 17.51 22.85 -17.56
N TRP A 454 17.96 21.82 -16.84
CA TRP A 454 17.41 21.42 -15.56
C TRP A 454 18.47 21.51 -14.44
N PRO A 455 18.21 22.28 -13.37
CA PRO A 455 19.22 22.60 -12.37
C PRO A 455 19.70 21.38 -11.56
N ASN A 456 18.93 20.29 -11.51
CA ASN A 456 19.25 19.12 -10.68
C ASN A 456 19.95 17.99 -11.46
N ASN A 457 20.31 18.20 -12.74
CA ASN A 457 20.87 17.16 -13.62
C ASN A 457 22.41 17.04 -13.56
N HIS A 458 23.05 17.42 -12.45
CA HIS A 458 24.52 17.46 -12.35
C HIS A 458 25.20 16.13 -12.67
N GLU A 459 24.66 15.01 -12.18
CA GLU A 459 25.19 13.67 -12.45
C GLU A 459 25.08 13.29 -13.94
N MET A 460 23.92 13.55 -14.54
CA MET A 460 23.68 13.33 -15.97
C MET A 460 24.65 14.15 -16.83
N ILE A 461 24.85 15.42 -16.50
CA ILE A 461 25.78 16.31 -17.19
C ILE A 461 27.21 15.80 -17.06
N SER A 462 27.61 15.35 -15.86
CA SER A 462 28.93 14.74 -15.64
C SER A 462 29.15 13.52 -16.53
N ILE A 463 28.19 12.59 -16.54
CA ILE A 463 28.24 11.41 -17.42
C ILE A 463 28.36 11.85 -18.88
N LEU A 464 27.51 12.76 -19.35
CA LEU A 464 27.57 13.23 -20.74
C LEU A 464 28.96 13.81 -21.09
N HIS A 465 29.57 14.60 -20.21
CA HIS A 465 30.92 15.12 -20.43
C HIS A 465 32.00 14.03 -20.44
N GLU A 466 31.89 12.99 -19.60
CA GLU A 466 32.81 11.84 -19.62
C GLU A 466 32.82 11.14 -20.99
N TYR A 467 31.69 11.13 -21.70
CA TYR A 467 31.58 10.58 -23.06
C TYR A 467 31.85 11.61 -24.17
N GLY A 468 32.26 12.83 -23.82
CA GLY A 468 32.62 13.87 -24.80
C GLY A 468 31.43 14.63 -25.37
N ALA A 469 30.35 14.81 -24.60
CA ALA A 469 29.20 15.60 -25.02
C ALA A 469 29.56 17.08 -25.24
N VAL A 470 29.05 17.66 -26.33
CA VAL A 470 29.16 19.08 -26.68
C VAL A 470 27.80 19.66 -27.02
N HIS A 471 27.68 20.99 -27.00
CA HIS A 471 26.46 21.67 -27.41
C HIS A 471 26.24 21.55 -28.93
N GLY A 472 24.99 21.44 -29.39
CA GLY A 472 24.67 21.33 -30.82
C GLY A 472 25.16 22.53 -31.64
N LYS A 473 25.21 23.72 -31.02
CA LYS A 473 25.78 24.93 -31.62
C LYS A 473 27.29 24.84 -31.90
N GLU A 474 28.00 23.95 -31.22
CA GLU A 474 29.45 23.73 -31.44
C GLU A 474 29.68 22.76 -32.60
N LEU A 475 28.78 21.81 -32.82
CA LEU A 475 28.82 20.87 -33.94
C LEU A 475 28.60 21.54 -35.32
N SER A 476 27.90 22.68 -35.34
CA SER A 476 27.64 23.43 -36.58
C SER A 476 28.79 24.38 -36.98
N LYS A 477 29.84 24.47 -36.16
CA LYS A 477 31.01 25.35 -36.39
C LYS A 477 32.27 24.59 -36.84
N GLY A 478 32.24 23.26 -36.81
CA GLY A 478 33.26 22.38 -37.40
C GLY A 478 32.73 21.76 -38.68
#